data_AF-A0A8J3G6T1-F1
#
_entry.id   AF-A0A8J3G6T1-F1
#
_cell.length_a   1.000
_cell.length_b   1.000
_cell.length_c   1.000
_cell.angle_alpha   90.00
_cell.angle_beta   90.00
_cell.angle_gamma   90.00
#
_symmetry.space_group_name_H-M   'P 1'
#
loop_
_entity.id
_entity.type
_entity.pdbx_description
1 polymer ?
#
loop_
_entity_poly.entity_id
_entity_poly.type
_entity_poly.pdbx_seq_one_letter_code
_entity_poly.pdbx_strand_id
1 'polypeptide(L)'
;MKKALTIMKRVFVIYLMLCLFNSSLLNAAVTHAWNTHYQNIGVRFNPDKSQFVVFSHDRITKWDMETGKLLASFDTYMSDFKRYPHRNSKLIDVDDYLLELVFSDGDGSIHRFSLLQGQYINFPKFNHGLRIFHGYVDGNKMVYTTTGDYNVSIYDQNTSKDKIVHEKYFGFIQVPVFHKVVIIKDKGEFLFVDGSTYKKKKLGVKNTYSYIHNMPDDWMEAYSGGRDTRETVQFVNLVTGKKEAYKGEEAKKLYYPKSVPQPKTEFIRTIVRSDDKYYYQFYNSGNYEDGKQTYYKYGIRKVEQVTGKIIREVDISSSQDDFLAVLERVKQNEQVAFKEFKINFNQLPLPYSFDYNSASAREIQTIPFVKFGSHPSVGSKEFAIGKIMDCYDGGVIVLTMSFTQGASSQTSHFYIRQYDKYGLLIDSKDLGKTIKQGGGFDQITRFTIEPMNRGYSAVARWEMGKGVQQKNYAGGCND
;
A
#
# COMPACT_ATOMS: atom_id res chain seq x y z
N MET A 1 -45.11 -20.79 23.10
CA MET A 1 -43.72 -21.00 23.60
C MET A 1 -42.86 -21.94 22.75
N LYS A 2 -43.28 -23.17 22.39
CA LYS A 2 -42.42 -24.10 21.60
C LYS A 2 -41.95 -23.55 20.24
N LYS A 3 -42.81 -22.84 19.48
CA LYS A 3 -42.41 -22.17 18.21
C LYS A 3 -41.40 -21.02 18.40
N ALA A 4 -41.49 -20.27 19.50
CA ALA A 4 -40.54 -19.18 19.80
C ALA A 4 -39.16 -19.72 20.22
N LEU A 5 -39.13 -20.87 20.91
CA LEU A 5 -37.89 -21.54 21.30
C LEU A 5 -37.15 -22.16 20.10
N THR A 6 -37.88 -22.63 19.08
CA THR A 6 -37.29 -23.14 17.83
C THR A 6 -36.71 -22.01 16.96
N ILE A 7 -37.34 -20.83 16.94
CA ILE A 7 -36.83 -19.64 16.24
C ILE A 7 -35.59 -19.09 16.95
N MET A 8 -35.61 -19.00 18.29
CA MET A 8 -34.42 -18.57 19.05
C MET A 8 -33.24 -19.53 18.94
N LYS A 9 -33.46 -20.86 18.87
CA LYS A 9 -32.36 -21.82 18.63
C LYS A 9 -31.75 -21.70 17.23
N ARG A 10 -32.54 -21.36 16.21
CA ARG A 10 -32.04 -21.14 14.84
C ARG A 10 -31.32 -19.80 14.69
N VAL A 11 -31.82 -18.75 15.34
CA VAL A 11 -31.15 -17.44 15.39
C VAL A 11 -29.85 -17.53 16.19
N PHE A 12 -29.82 -18.26 17.30
CA PHE A 12 -28.61 -18.42 18.12
C PHE A 12 -27.51 -19.23 17.41
N VAL A 13 -27.85 -20.25 16.62
CA VAL A 13 -26.86 -21.03 15.84
C VAL A 13 -26.31 -20.22 14.65
N ILE A 14 -27.14 -19.40 13.98
CA ILE A 14 -26.68 -18.48 12.93
C ILE A 14 -25.82 -17.35 13.52
N TYR A 15 -26.18 -16.84 14.70
CA TYR A 15 -25.42 -15.83 15.42
C TYR A 15 -24.08 -16.37 15.95
N LEU A 16 -24.03 -17.63 16.37
CA LEU A 16 -22.80 -18.31 16.81
C LEU A 16 -21.87 -18.64 15.63
N MET A 17 -22.42 -18.97 14.45
CA MET A 17 -21.63 -19.15 13.21
C MET A 17 -21.07 -17.82 12.68
N LEU A 18 -21.83 -16.72 12.75
CA LEU A 18 -21.35 -15.38 12.36
C LEU A 18 -20.27 -14.80 13.29
N CYS A 19 -20.19 -15.28 14.54
CA CYS A 19 -19.18 -14.83 15.51
C CYS A 19 -17.81 -15.52 15.37
N LEU A 20 -17.71 -16.65 14.66
CA LEU A 20 -16.48 -17.44 14.56
C LEU A 20 -15.66 -17.22 13.26
N PHE A 21 -16.16 -16.43 12.30
CA PHE A 21 -15.56 -16.39 10.96
C PHE A 21 -14.90 -15.07 10.51
N ASN A 22 -15.02 -13.95 11.23
CA ASN A 22 -14.74 -12.64 10.60
C ASN A 22 -13.45 -11.89 11.01
N SER A 23 -12.64 -12.35 11.97
CA SER A 23 -11.37 -11.66 12.34
C SER A 23 -10.13 -12.21 11.63
N SER A 24 -10.03 -13.52 11.45
CA SER A 24 -8.85 -14.17 10.85
C SER A 24 -8.76 -13.98 9.34
N LEU A 25 -9.90 -13.90 8.65
CA LEU A 25 -9.96 -13.74 7.19
C LEU A 25 -9.64 -12.31 6.74
N LEU A 26 -10.16 -11.30 7.44
CA LEU A 26 -9.79 -9.91 7.20
C LEU A 26 -8.30 -9.69 7.48
N ASN A 27 -7.76 -10.31 8.54
CA ASN A 27 -6.32 -10.31 8.80
C ASN A 27 -5.54 -10.98 7.67
N ALA A 28 -5.97 -12.12 7.14
CA ALA A 28 -5.26 -12.79 6.05
C ALA A 28 -5.17 -11.91 4.79
N ALA A 29 -6.25 -11.21 4.43
CA ALA A 29 -6.23 -10.31 3.27
C ALA A 29 -5.42 -9.02 3.54
N VAL A 30 -5.52 -8.44 4.73
CA VAL A 30 -4.70 -7.27 5.12
C VAL A 30 -3.22 -7.64 5.23
N THR A 31 -2.88 -8.82 5.76
CA THR A 31 -1.51 -9.33 5.84
C THR A 31 -0.96 -9.68 4.47
N HIS A 32 -1.76 -10.30 3.59
CA HIS A 32 -1.36 -10.51 2.20
C HIS A 32 -1.07 -9.16 1.54
N ALA A 33 -2.01 -8.22 1.61
CA ALA A 33 -1.81 -6.85 1.13
C ALA A 33 -0.53 -6.21 1.68
N TRP A 34 -0.28 -6.36 2.98
CA TRP A 34 0.90 -5.80 3.63
C TRP A 34 2.21 -6.46 3.18
N ASN A 35 2.19 -7.76 2.91
CA ASN A 35 3.36 -8.56 2.55
C ASN A 35 3.65 -8.61 1.04
N THR A 36 2.68 -8.22 0.21
CA THR A 36 2.82 -8.18 -1.26
C THR A 36 2.96 -6.77 -1.82
N HIS A 37 2.62 -5.72 -1.08
CA HIS A 37 2.60 -4.36 -1.60
C HIS A 37 3.66 -3.45 -0.97
N TYR A 38 4.48 -2.84 -1.82
CA TYR A 38 5.47 -1.84 -1.41
C TYR A 38 4.79 -0.49 -1.18
N GLN A 39 4.83 0.01 0.06
CA GLN A 39 4.48 1.38 0.53
C GLN A 39 3.28 2.12 -0.11
N ASN A 40 2.40 2.69 0.73
CA ASN A 40 1.11 3.33 0.37
C ASN A 40 0.04 2.34 -0.09
N ILE A 41 -0.51 1.63 0.89
CA ILE A 41 -1.66 0.76 0.70
C ILE A 41 -2.91 1.57 1.01
N GLY A 42 -3.89 1.55 0.12
CA GLY A 42 -5.24 1.93 0.48
C GLY A 42 -6.21 0.76 0.31
N VAL A 43 -7.32 0.86 1.03
CA VAL A 43 -8.38 -0.14 1.03
C VAL A 43 -9.72 0.57 0.83
N ARG A 44 -10.56 0.02 -0.06
CA ARG A 44 -11.94 0.47 -0.27
C ARG A 44 -12.87 -0.71 -0.29
N PHE A 45 -13.98 -0.59 0.44
CA PHE A 45 -15.07 -1.57 0.39
C PHE A 45 -16.02 -1.15 -0.72
N ASN A 46 -16.63 -2.13 -1.40
CA ASN A 46 -17.81 -1.83 -2.19
C ASN A 46 -18.98 -1.46 -1.24
N PRO A 47 -20.05 -0.83 -1.74
CA PRO A 47 -21.09 -0.26 -0.87
C PRO A 47 -21.90 -1.33 -0.13
N ASP A 48 -22.16 -2.46 -0.80
CA ASP A 48 -22.83 -3.62 -0.21
C ASP A 48 -21.92 -4.41 0.77
N LYS A 49 -20.62 -4.06 0.82
CA LYS A 49 -19.57 -4.66 1.66
C LYS A 49 -19.33 -6.15 1.39
N SER A 50 -19.81 -6.68 0.28
CA SER A 50 -19.52 -8.05 -0.15
C SER A 50 -18.08 -8.20 -0.64
N GLN A 51 -17.42 -7.11 -1.04
CA GLN A 51 -16.07 -7.11 -1.60
C GLN A 51 -15.26 -5.91 -1.11
N PHE A 52 -13.95 -6.01 -1.23
CA PHE A 52 -13.07 -4.86 -1.07
C PHE A 52 -11.91 -4.91 -2.04
N VAL A 53 -11.32 -3.76 -2.27
CA VAL A 53 -10.20 -3.54 -3.16
C VAL A 53 -9.05 -3.04 -2.31
N VAL A 54 -7.93 -3.72 -2.42
CA VAL A 54 -6.64 -3.25 -1.94
C VAL A 54 -5.88 -2.77 -3.15
N PHE A 55 -5.26 -1.60 -3.05
CA PHE A 55 -4.44 -1.08 -4.12
C PHE A 55 -3.14 -0.53 -3.55
N SER A 56 -2.11 -0.64 -4.37
CA SER A 56 -0.76 -0.16 -4.13
C SER A 56 -0.22 0.47 -5.41
N HIS A 57 1.04 0.88 -5.36
CA HIS A 57 1.73 1.41 -6.53
C HIS A 57 1.92 0.36 -7.64
N ASP A 58 2.00 -0.92 -7.32
CA ASP A 58 2.35 -2.00 -8.25
C ASP A 58 1.17 -2.89 -8.65
N ARG A 59 0.10 -2.91 -7.86
CA ARG A 59 -0.99 -3.85 -8.06
C ARG A 59 -2.30 -3.37 -7.43
N ILE A 60 -3.39 -3.79 -8.05
CA ILE A 60 -4.73 -3.68 -7.49
C ILE A 60 -5.26 -5.10 -7.32
N THR A 61 -5.71 -5.44 -6.12
CA THR A 61 -6.31 -6.72 -5.81
C THR A 61 -7.74 -6.54 -5.32
N LYS A 62 -8.64 -7.35 -5.85
CA LYS A 62 -10.06 -7.39 -5.49
C LYS A 62 -10.32 -8.66 -4.68
N TRP A 63 -11.03 -8.51 -3.57
CA TRP A 63 -11.24 -9.55 -2.59
C TRP A 63 -12.71 -9.71 -2.29
N ASP A 64 -13.10 -10.96 -2.05
CA ASP A 64 -14.39 -11.31 -1.48
C ASP A 64 -14.31 -11.13 0.04
N MET A 65 -15.23 -10.34 0.61
CA MET A 65 -15.20 -9.99 2.03
C MET A 65 -15.60 -11.18 2.91
N GLU A 66 -16.59 -11.98 2.48
CA GLU A 66 -17.11 -13.10 3.27
C GLU A 66 -16.12 -14.27 3.31
N THR A 67 -15.51 -14.60 2.16
CA THR A 67 -14.63 -15.77 2.02
C THR A 67 -13.15 -15.44 2.17
N GLY A 68 -12.76 -14.16 2.11
CA GLY A 68 -11.36 -13.73 2.09
C GLY A 68 -10.61 -14.17 0.83
N LYS A 69 -11.32 -14.63 -0.21
CA LYS A 69 -10.70 -15.09 -1.46
C LYS A 69 -10.30 -13.90 -2.33
N LEU A 70 -9.12 -13.98 -2.91
CA LEU A 70 -8.70 -13.09 -4.00
C LEU A 70 -9.59 -13.39 -5.22
N LEU A 71 -10.42 -12.42 -5.59
CA LEU A 71 -11.32 -12.50 -6.74
C LEU A 71 -10.60 -12.12 -8.04
N ALA A 72 -9.73 -11.11 -7.98
CA ALA A 72 -8.95 -10.66 -9.11
C ALA A 72 -7.67 -9.96 -8.66
N SER A 73 -6.64 -10.03 -9.49
CA SER A 73 -5.40 -9.27 -9.33
C SER A 73 -5.05 -8.62 -10.65
N PHE A 74 -4.83 -7.32 -10.61
CA PHE A 74 -4.46 -6.51 -11.75
C PHE A 74 -3.10 -5.89 -11.46
N ASP A 75 -2.08 -6.27 -12.22
CA ASP A 75 -0.82 -5.54 -12.17
C ASP A 75 -1.06 -4.15 -12.78
N THR A 76 -0.68 -3.11 -12.05
CA THR A 76 -0.82 -1.75 -12.58
C THR A 76 0.36 -1.49 -13.50
N TYR A 77 0.11 -0.88 -14.67
CA TYR A 77 1.18 -0.42 -15.58
C TYR A 77 2.11 0.63 -14.95
N MET A 78 1.87 1.03 -13.70
CA MET A 78 2.77 1.87 -12.92
C MET A 78 4.16 1.24 -12.71
N SER A 79 4.34 -0.06 -13.01
CA SER A 79 5.67 -0.69 -13.07
C SER A 79 6.61 -0.04 -14.10
N ASP A 80 6.08 0.59 -15.14
CA ASP A 80 6.88 1.33 -16.15
C ASP A 80 7.06 2.81 -15.79
N PHE A 81 6.25 3.36 -14.88
CA PHE A 81 6.32 4.75 -14.41
C PHE A 81 7.38 4.98 -13.31
N LYS A 82 8.35 4.06 -13.17
CA LYS A 82 9.45 4.07 -12.19
C LYS A 82 10.38 5.30 -12.25
N ARG A 83 10.21 6.20 -13.21
CA ARG A 83 11.06 7.39 -13.39
C ARG A 83 10.74 8.55 -12.44
N TYR A 84 9.57 8.58 -11.79
CA TYR A 84 9.19 9.66 -10.89
C TYR A 84 8.41 9.15 -9.67
N PRO A 85 9.06 8.91 -8.51
CA PRO A 85 8.38 8.54 -7.27
C PRO A 85 7.70 9.78 -6.67
N HIS A 86 6.60 10.24 -7.25
CA HIS A 86 5.77 11.28 -6.64
C HIS A 86 4.71 10.62 -5.74
N ARG A 87 4.70 11.03 -4.46
CA ARG A 87 3.96 10.47 -3.32
C ARG A 87 2.43 10.68 -3.37
N ASN A 88 1.85 10.96 -4.54
CA ASN A 88 0.52 11.58 -4.63
C ASN A 88 -0.53 10.75 -5.40
N SER A 89 -0.26 9.48 -5.70
CA SER A 89 -1.28 8.55 -6.17
C SER A 89 -2.33 8.37 -5.07
N LYS A 90 -3.47 9.04 -5.23
CA LYS A 90 -4.57 9.02 -4.28
C LYS A 90 -5.77 8.34 -4.92
N LEU A 91 -6.24 7.26 -4.29
CA LEU A 91 -7.53 6.70 -4.63
C LEU A 91 -8.64 7.53 -4.02
N ILE A 92 -9.67 7.70 -4.80
CA ILE A 92 -10.64 8.73 -4.58
C ILE A 92 -12.03 8.16 -4.40
N ASP A 93 -12.45 7.24 -5.26
CA ASP A 93 -13.80 6.73 -5.20
C ASP A 93 -13.89 5.34 -5.81
N VAL A 94 -14.90 4.60 -5.37
CA VAL A 94 -15.41 3.40 -6.02
C VAL A 94 -16.90 3.68 -6.12
N ASP A 95 -17.35 4.15 -7.29
CA ASP A 95 -18.78 4.41 -7.49
C ASP A 95 -19.58 3.15 -7.17
N ASP A 96 -20.77 3.35 -6.61
CA ASP A 96 -21.53 2.38 -5.83
C ASP A 96 -21.88 1.11 -6.63
N TYR A 97 -21.78 1.19 -7.96
CA TYR A 97 -22.07 0.09 -8.89
C TYR A 97 -20.99 -0.16 -9.94
N LEU A 98 -20.09 0.80 -10.21
CA LEU A 98 -19.21 0.75 -11.38
C LEU A 98 -17.80 0.23 -11.10
N LEU A 99 -17.39 0.06 -9.84
CA LEU A 99 -16.11 -0.59 -9.51
C LEU A 99 -14.94 0.05 -10.28
N GLU A 100 -14.86 1.37 -10.29
CA GLU A 100 -13.81 2.09 -11.01
C GLU A 100 -12.79 2.68 -10.05
N LEU A 101 -11.54 2.67 -10.47
CA LEU A 101 -10.42 3.24 -9.75
C LEU A 101 -9.92 4.46 -10.52
N VAL A 102 -10.03 5.66 -9.94
CA VAL A 102 -9.46 6.88 -10.52
C VAL A 102 -8.25 7.32 -9.71
N PHE A 103 -7.12 7.54 -10.38
CA PHE A 103 -5.88 7.99 -9.76
C PHE A 103 -5.16 9.00 -10.65
N SER A 104 -4.33 9.85 -10.06
CA SER A 104 -3.46 10.77 -10.80
C SER A 104 -2.00 10.37 -10.63
N ASP A 105 -1.19 10.60 -11.64
CA ASP A 105 0.26 10.56 -11.51
C ASP A 105 0.84 11.96 -11.26
N GLY A 106 2.15 12.02 -10.98
CA GLY A 106 2.84 13.28 -10.79
C GLY A 106 3.05 14.09 -12.08
N ASP A 107 2.71 13.53 -13.25
CA ASP A 107 2.89 14.18 -14.54
C ASP A 107 1.65 14.97 -15.00
N GLY A 108 0.56 14.88 -14.23
CA GLY A 108 -0.69 15.54 -14.53
C GLY A 108 -1.67 14.66 -15.30
N SER A 109 -1.35 13.38 -15.55
CA SER A 109 -2.31 12.45 -16.13
C SER A 109 -3.23 11.91 -15.04
N ILE A 110 -4.52 11.81 -15.38
CA ILE A 110 -5.49 11.04 -14.63
C ILE A 110 -5.63 9.70 -15.33
N HIS A 111 -5.77 8.64 -14.55
CA HIS A 111 -5.97 7.29 -15.02
C HIS A 111 -7.26 6.78 -14.41
N ARG A 112 -8.10 6.13 -15.22
CA ARG A 112 -9.29 5.42 -14.76
C ARG A 112 -9.13 3.95 -15.10
N PHE A 113 -9.45 3.08 -14.16
CA PHE A 113 -9.37 1.65 -14.32
C PHE A 113 -10.69 1.02 -13.94
N SER A 114 -11.33 0.31 -14.87
CA SER A 114 -12.53 -0.48 -14.57
C SER A 114 -12.11 -1.79 -13.90
N LEU A 115 -12.41 -1.95 -12.62
CA LEU A 115 -12.17 -3.20 -11.89
C LEU A 115 -13.14 -4.31 -12.33
N LEU A 116 -14.26 -3.94 -12.95
CA LEU A 116 -15.19 -4.90 -13.53
C LEU A 116 -14.60 -5.53 -14.80
N GLN A 117 -14.03 -4.72 -15.68
CA GLN A 117 -13.49 -5.17 -16.97
C GLN A 117 -12.01 -5.53 -16.91
N GLY A 118 -11.30 -5.10 -15.87
CA GLY A 118 -9.84 -5.20 -15.78
C GLY A 118 -9.13 -4.34 -16.82
N GLN A 119 -9.75 -3.23 -17.24
CA GLN A 119 -9.28 -2.41 -18.36
C GLN A 119 -8.98 -0.97 -17.95
N TYR A 120 -7.91 -0.44 -18.53
CA TYR A 120 -7.57 0.98 -18.47
C TYR A 120 -8.45 1.77 -19.42
N ILE A 121 -9.04 2.84 -18.87
CA ILE A 121 -9.74 3.85 -19.63
C ILE A 121 -8.82 5.07 -19.63
N ASN A 122 -8.15 5.31 -20.75
CA ASN A 122 -7.25 6.46 -20.88
C ASN A 122 -8.05 7.76 -20.75
N PHE A 123 -7.60 8.63 -19.85
CA PHE A 123 -8.11 10.00 -19.75
C PHE A 123 -7.19 10.96 -20.50
N PRO A 124 -7.71 12.14 -20.90
CA PRO A 124 -6.86 13.19 -21.44
C PRO A 124 -5.76 13.53 -20.45
N LYS A 125 -4.55 13.75 -20.97
CA LYS A 125 -3.46 14.32 -20.19
C LYS A 125 -3.76 15.79 -19.93
N PHE A 126 -3.76 16.20 -18.68
CA PHE A 126 -3.93 17.61 -18.32
C PHE A 126 -2.58 18.31 -18.43
N ASN A 127 -2.58 19.54 -18.95
CA ASN A 127 -1.35 20.32 -19.16
C ASN A 127 -0.72 20.87 -17.85
N HIS A 128 -1.29 20.51 -16.69
CA HIS A 128 -0.90 21.04 -15.39
C HIS A 128 -0.62 19.91 -14.41
N GLY A 129 0.49 20.00 -13.67
CA GLY A 129 0.85 19.00 -12.67
C GLY A 129 -0.23 18.84 -11.60
N LEU A 130 -0.69 17.60 -11.40
CA LEU A 130 -1.62 17.18 -10.37
C LEU A 130 -0.86 16.80 -9.09
N ARG A 131 -1.01 17.57 -8.00
CA ARG A 131 -0.50 17.18 -6.66
C ARG A 131 -1.61 16.70 -5.73
N ILE A 132 -2.83 17.18 -5.90
CA ILE A 132 -3.97 16.80 -5.06
C ILE A 132 -5.11 16.50 -6.00
N PHE A 133 -5.45 15.22 -6.10
CA PHE A 133 -6.60 14.76 -6.84
C PHE A 133 -7.68 14.36 -5.82
N HIS A 134 -8.85 14.98 -5.91
CA HIS A 134 -10.06 14.65 -5.17
C HIS A 134 -11.16 14.52 -6.21
N GLY A 135 -11.22 13.35 -6.83
CA GLY A 135 -12.31 12.97 -7.71
C GLY A 135 -13.60 12.65 -6.96
N TYR A 136 -14.65 12.60 -7.74
CA TYR A 136 -15.94 12.04 -7.38
C TYR A 136 -16.58 11.75 -8.70
N VAL A 137 -17.09 10.56 -8.86
CA VAL A 137 -17.71 10.15 -10.12
C VAL A 137 -19.21 10.22 -9.89
N ASP A 138 -19.85 11.26 -10.44
CA ASP A 138 -21.32 11.36 -10.49
C ASP A 138 -21.78 10.97 -11.90
N GLY A 139 -21.91 9.66 -12.13
CA GLY A 139 -22.09 9.13 -13.47
C GLY A 139 -20.94 9.52 -14.40
N ASN A 140 -21.19 10.49 -15.29
CA ASN A 140 -20.21 10.91 -16.32
C ASN A 140 -19.43 12.16 -15.95
N LYS A 141 -19.52 12.68 -14.71
CA LYS A 141 -18.77 13.87 -14.28
C LYS A 141 -17.71 13.51 -13.25
N MET A 142 -16.52 14.09 -13.40
CA MET A 142 -15.43 14.01 -12.43
C MET A 142 -15.00 15.40 -11.99
N VAL A 143 -15.01 15.67 -10.68
CA VAL A 143 -14.43 16.91 -10.12
C VAL A 143 -12.94 16.69 -9.91
N TYR A 144 -12.06 17.65 -10.18
CA TYR A 144 -10.65 17.51 -9.87
C TYR A 144 -9.96 18.85 -9.67
N THR A 145 -8.84 18.83 -8.96
CA THR A 145 -8.09 20.05 -8.65
C THR A 145 -6.69 19.91 -9.20
N THR A 146 -6.25 20.90 -9.96
CA THR A 146 -4.90 20.96 -10.50
C THR A 146 -4.07 21.92 -9.66
N THR A 147 -2.82 21.54 -9.42
CA THR A 147 -2.03 22.19 -8.36
C THR A 147 -0.95 23.12 -8.88
N GLY A 148 -0.61 23.02 -10.16
CA GLY A 148 0.33 23.95 -10.80
C GLY A 148 -0.28 25.33 -11.05
N ASP A 149 -1.60 25.38 -11.25
CA ASP A 149 -2.35 26.58 -11.62
C ASP A 149 -3.38 27.00 -10.57
N TYR A 150 -3.51 26.22 -9.48
CA TYR A 150 -4.50 26.40 -8.41
C TYR A 150 -5.93 26.49 -8.93
N ASN A 151 -6.23 25.77 -10.03
CA ASN A 151 -7.55 25.74 -10.60
C ASN A 151 -8.34 24.55 -10.04
N VAL A 152 -9.65 24.75 -9.93
CA VAL A 152 -10.59 23.66 -9.70
C VAL A 152 -11.40 23.46 -10.96
N SER A 153 -11.28 22.27 -11.52
CA SER A 153 -11.87 21.90 -12.78
C SER A 153 -12.89 20.78 -12.56
N ILE A 154 -13.92 20.75 -13.39
CA ILE A 154 -14.84 19.63 -13.46
C ILE A 154 -14.76 19.10 -14.89
N TYR A 155 -14.38 17.84 -15.01
CA TYR A 155 -14.36 17.10 -16.25
C TYR A 155 -15.73 16.47 -16.48
N ASP A 156 -16.30 16.70 -17.65
CA ASP A 156 -17.51 15.98 -18.08
C ASP A 156 -17.12 14.99 -19.17
N GLN A 157 -17.16 13.69 -18.85
CA GLN A 157 -16.79 12.59 -19.72
C GLN A 157 -17.61 12.55 -21.00
N ASN A 158 -18.90 12.91 -20.95
CA ASN A 158 -19.75 12.91 -22.14
C ASN A 158 -19.24 13.89 -23.19
N THR A 159 -18.71 15.02 -22.72
CA THR A 159 -18.23 16.07 -23.60
C THR A 159 -16.72 16.00 -23.85
N SER A 160 -16.00 15.20 -23.05
CA SER A 160 -14.54 15.19 -22.98
C SER A 160 -13.93 16.59 -22.81
N LYS A 161 -14.64 17.50 -22.14
CA LYS A 161 -14.23 18.88 -21.93
C LYS A 161 -14.06 19.18 -20.44
N ASP A 162 -13.00 19.91 -20.17
CA ASP A 162 -12.76 20.53 -18.88
C ASP A 162 -13.60 21.79 -18.80
N LYS A 163 -14.36 21.91 -17.72
CA LYS A 163 -14.91 23.21 -17.32
C LYS A 163 -14.13 23.68 -16.10
N ILE A 164 -13.31 24.70 -16.28
CA ILE A 164 -12.70 25.41 -15.15
C ILE A 164 -13.85 26.05 -14.37
N VAL A 165 -14.01 25.62 -13.13
CA VAL A 165 -15.09 26.08 -12.27
C VAL A 165 -14.60 27.26 -11.43
N HIS A 166 -13.31 27.32 -11.16
CA HIS A 166 -12.71 28.50 -10.55
C HIS A 166 -11.22 28.61 -10.84
N GLU A 167 -10.78 29.84 -11.11
CA GLU A 167 -9.42 30.20 -11.47
C GLU A 167 -8.63 30.76 -10.28
N LYS A 168 -7.37 30.32 -10.12
CA LYS A 168 -6.33 30.95 -9.28
C LYS A 168 -6.67 31.05 -7.78
N TYR A 169 -6.81 29.90 -7.13
CA TYR A 169 -6.89 29.85 -5.67
C TYR A 169 -5.55 30.10 -4.98
N PHE A 170 -5.59 30.66 -3.77
CA PHE A 170 -4.44 30.74 -2.87
C PHE A 170 -4.69 29.87 -1.64
N GLY A 171 -4.21 28.62 -1.64
CA GLY A 171 -4.27 27.76 -0.46
C GLY A 171 -4.30 26.25 -0.74
N PHE A 172 -4.32 25.47 0.34
CA PHE A 172 -4.54 24.03 0.30
C PHE A 172 -6.02 23.74 0.01
N ILE A 173 -6.31 22.96 -1.03
CA ILE A 173 -7.67 22.56 -1.35
C ILE A 173 -7.95 21.22 -0.67
N GLN A 174 -8.99 21.19 0.15
CA GLN A 174 -9.65 19.95 0.54
C GLN A 174 -11.02 19.99 -0.09
N VAL A 175 -11.24 19.16 -1.12
CA VAL A 175 -12.56 18.99 -1.72
C VAL A 175 -13.17 17.73 -1.13
N PRO A 176 -14.04 17.84 -0.14
CA PRO A 176 -14.89 16.73 0.22
C PRO A 176 -16.09 16.79 -0.75
N VAL A 177 -16.24 15.79 -1.61
CA VAL A 177 -17.32 15.79 -2.60
C VAL A 177 -18.53 15.04 -2.03
N PHE A 178 -19.69 15.69 -2.05
CA PHE A 178 -21.00 15.07 -1.90
C PHE A 178 -21.87 15.62 -3.01
N HIS A 179 -22.82 14.82 -3.51
CA HIS A 179 -23.91 15.18 -4.43
C HIS A 179 -23.88 16.63 -4.93
N LYS A 180 -23.05 16.91 -5.95
CA LYS A 180 -22.96 18.23 -6.59
C LYS A 180 -22.37 19.33 -5.70
N VAL A 181 -21.37 19.09 -4.86
CA VAL A 181 -20.76 20.15 -4.05
C VAL A 181 -19.23 20.08 -4.04
N VAL A 182 -18.59 21.19 -4.40
CA VAL A 182 -17.14 21.41 -4.28
C VAL A 182 -16.91 22.51 -3.27
N ILE A 183 -16.12 22.21 -2.23
CA ILE A 183 -15.78 23.20 -1.19
C ILE A 183 -14.35 23.66 -1.40
N ILE A 184 -14.17 24.97 -1.50
CA ILE A 184 -12.87 25.54 -1.85
C ILE A 184 -12.53 26.67 -0.90
N LYS A 185 -11.31 26.64 -0.36
CA LYS A 185 -10.79 27.69 0.51
C LYS A 185 -10.11 28.76 -0.34
N ASP A 186 -10.65 29.96 -0.35
CA ASP A 186 -10.14 31.11 -1.09
C ASP A 186 -9.93 32.30 -0.16
N LYS A 187 -8.67 32.73 0.03
CA LYS A 187 -8.33 33.90 0.85
C LYS A 187 -8.98 33.88 2.26
N GLY A 188 -9.15 32.69 2.83
CA GLY A 188 -9.76 32.49 4.15
C GLY A 188 -11.28 32.32 4.16
N GLU A 189 -11.95 32.35 3.01
CA GLU A 189 -13.38 32.03 2.87
C GLU A 189 -13.58 30.64 2.28
N PHE A 190 -14.65 29.96 2.69
CA PHE A 190 -15.11 28.74 2.04
C PHE A 190 -16.17 29.06 1.00
N LEU A 191 -15.90 28.63 -0.24
CA LEU A 191 -16.81 28.68 -1.36
C LEU A 191 -17.45 27.31 -1.52
N PHE A 192 -18.77 27.31 -1.57
CA PHE A 192 -19.57 26.19 -2.04
C PHE A 192 -19.72 26.33 -3.55
N VAL A 193 -19.51 25.26 -4.31
CA VAL A 193 -19.83 25.22 -5.73
C VAL A 193 -20.76 24.06 -6.02
N ASP A 194 -21.94 24.37 -6.54
CA ASP A 194 -22.88 23.38 -7.01
C ASP A 194 -22.29 22.67 -8.25
N GLY A 195 -22.01 21.37 -8.19
CA GLY A 195 -21.45 20.56 -9.26
C GLY A 195 -22.42 20.33 -10.43
N SER A 196 -23.71 20.56 -10.25
CA SER A 196 -24.70 20.52 -11.33
C SER A 196 -24.82 21.85 -12.07
N THR A 197 -24.82 22.97 -11.35
CA THR A 197 -25.02 24.30 -11.94
C THR A 197 -23.75 25.15 -12.07
N TYR A 198 -22.66 24.74 -11.45
CA TYR A 198 -21.38 25.46 -11.30
C TYR A 198 -21.51 26.80 -10.57
N LYS A 199 -22.64 27.06 -9.90
CA LYS A 199 -22.87 28.31 -9.17
C LYS A 199 -22.10 28.30 -7.85
N LYS A 200 -21.40 29.41 -7.60
CA LYS A 200 -20.63 29.64 -6.38
C LYS A 200 -21.52 30.30 -5.32
N LYS A 201 -21.48 29.80 -4.09
CA LYS A 201 -22.12 30.39 -2.91
C LYS A 201 -21.07 30.57 -1.82
N LYS A 202 -20.93 31.77 -1.27
CA LYS A 202 -20.06 31.99 -0.12
C LYS A 202 -20.70 31.40 1.13
N LEU A 203 -19.96 30.57 1.87
CA LEU A 203 -20.47 30.00 3.12
C LEU A 203 -20.35 30.99 4.29
N GLY A 204 -19.61 32.09 4.16
CA GLY A 204 -19.45 33.09 5.23
C GLY A 204 -18.81 32.51 6.49
N VAL A 205 -17.86 31.60 6.30
CA VAL A 205 -17.08 30.93 7.34
C VAL A 205 -15.73 31.66 7.38
N LYS A 206 -15.48 32.46 8.43
CA LYS A 206 -14.39 33.46 8.49
C LYS A 206 -13.10 33.00 9.20
N ASN A 207 -12.98 31.72 9.57
CA ASN A 207 -11.80 31.21 10.27
C ASN A 207 -10.93 30.34 9.37
N THR A 208 -9.63 30.30 9.69
CA THR A 208 -8.67 29.38 9.09
C THR A 208 -8.90 27.96 9.60
N TYR A 209 -9.90 27.27 9.04
CA TYR A 209 -10.07 25.84 9.28
C TYR A 209 -8.93 25.06 8.62
N SER A 210 -8.39 24.08 9.37
CA SER A 210 -7.27 23.24 8.95
C SER A 210 -7.76 22.01 8.17
N TYR A 211 -9.00 21.60 8.44
CA TYR A 211 -9.60 20.41 7.87
C TYR A 211 -11.11 20.56 7.71
N ILE A 212 -11.65 19.83 6.72
CA ILE A 212 -13.07 19.70 6.46
C ILE A 212 -13.40 18.22 6.26
N HIS A 213 -14.46 17.74 6.91
CA HIS A 213 -15.07 16.44 6.64
C HIS A 213 -16.51 16.64 6.16
N ASN A 214 -16.92 15.80 5.21
CA ASN A 214 -18.33 15.68 4.88
C ASN A 214 -19.03 14.81 5.91
N MET A 215 -20.23 15.23 6.30
CA MET A 215 -21.15 14.50 7.14
C MET A 215 -22.37 14.09 6.30
N PRO A 216 -23.16 13.09 6.75
CA PRO A 216 -24.45 12.79 6.15
C PRO A 216 -25.41 14.00 6.15
N ASP A 217 -26.49 13.91 5.38
CA ASP A 217 -27.62 14.86 5.39
C ASP A 217 -27.24 16.31 5.07
N ASP A 218 -26.36 16.48 4.09
CA ASP A 218 -25.84 17.77 3.63
C ASP A 218 -25.08 18.56 4.69
N TRP A 219 -24.61 17.93 5.77
CA TRP A 219 -23.77 18.61 6.75
C TRP A 219 -22.29 18.54 6.37
N MET A 220 -21.57 19.60 6.70
CA MET A 220 -20.13 19.69 6.61
C MET A 220 -19.59 20.02 7.98
N GLU A 221 -18.56 19.30 8.41
CA GLU A 221 -17.80 19.60 9.62
C GLU A 221 -16.49 20.28 9.24
N ALA A 222 -16.24 21.48 9.76
CA ALA A 222 -14.97 22.19 9.61
C ALA A 222 -14.36 22.45 10.99
N TYR A 223 -13.08 22.14 11.19
CA TYR A 223 -12.40 22.42 12.48
C TYR A 223 -11.06 23.13 12.33
N SER A 224 -10.81 24.08 13.26
CA SER A 224 -9.60 24.93 13.30
C SER A 224 -8.70 24.51 14.46
N GLY A 225 -7.41 24.77 14.31
CA GLY A 225 -6.38 24.36 15.28
C GLY A 225 -5.50 23.22 14.76
N GLY A 226 -4.46 22.88 15.51
CA GLY A 226 -3.63 21.71 15.25
C GLY A 226 -4.45 20.42 15.40
N ARG A 227 -3.92 19.30 14.88
CA ARG A 227 -4.60 17.98 14.92
C ARG A 227 -5.06 17.60 16.35
N ASP A 228 -4.34 18.08 17.36
CA ASP A 228 -4.54 17.73 18.78
C ASP A 228 -5.28 18.80 19.60
N THR A 229 -5.42 20.04 19.12
CA THR A 229 -6.03 21.12 19.91
C THR A 229 -7.49 21.41 19.58
N ARG A 230 -7.91 21.16 18.32
CA ARG A 230 -9.27 21.37 17.77
C ARG A 230 -10.05 22.47 18.49
N GLU A 231 -9.53 23.70 18.37
CA GLU A 231 -9.98 24.85 19.15
C GLU A 231 -11.41 25.29 18.78
N THR A 232 -11.81 25.09 17.53
CA THR A 232 -13.19 25.33 17.09
C THR A 232 -13.63 24.23 16.12
N VAL A 233 -14.90 23.84 16.23
CA VAL A 233 -15.58 22.92 15.31
C VAL A 233 -16.86 23.60 14.85
N GLN A 234 -17.09 23.64 13.56
CA GLN A 234 -18.26 24.23 12.96
C GLN A 234 -18.93 23.24 12.03
N PHE A 235 -20.18 22.92 12.32
CA PHE A 235 -21.06 22.20 11.41
C PHE A 235 -21.82 23.21 10.55
N VAL A 236 -21.84 22.99 9.25
CA VAL A 236 -22.58 23.82 8.29
C VAL A 236 -23.45 22.90 7.46
N ASN A 237 -24.76 23.09 7.51
CA ASN A 237 -25.65 22.44 6.57
C ASN A 237 -25.55 23.17 5.22
N LEU A 238 -25.10 22.46 4.20
CA LEU A 238 -24.73 22.98 2.88
C LEU A 238 -25.94 23.46 2.08
N VAL A 239 -27.11 22.85 2.28
CA VAL A 239 -28.36 23.24 1.62
C VAL A 239 -28.95 24.48 2.27
N THR A 240 -29.23 24.42 3.57
CA THR A 240 -29.91 25.50 4.30
C THR A 240 -29.00 26.67 4.66
N GLY A 241 -27.68 26.44 4.72
CA GLY A 241 -26.70 27.39 5.26
C GLY A 241 -26.74 27.52 6.79
N LYS A 242 -27.50 26.67 7.51
CA LYS A 242 -27.52 26.62 8.97
C LYS A 242 -26.12 26.31 9.49
N LYS A 243 -25.70 26.99 10.55
CA LYS A 243 -24.37 26.84 11.17
C LYS A 243 -24.51 26.54 12.65
N GLU A 244 -23.73 25.58 13.12
CA GLU A 244 -23.57 25.25 14.54
C GLU A 244 -22.08 25.28 14.84
N ALA A 245 -21.66 26.10 15.81
CA ALA A 245 -20.25 26.30 16.11
C ALA A 245 -19.98 26.05 17.59
N TYR A 246 -18.96 25.24 17.85
CA TYR A 246 -18.49 24.85 19.17
C TYR A 246 -17.05 25.33 19.34
N LYS A 247 -16.69 25.81 20.53
CA LYS A 247 -15.35 26.34 20.83
C LYS A 247 -14.78 25.73 22.11
N GLY A 248 -13.45 25.65 22.19
CA GLY A 248 -12.72 25.24 23.39
C GLY A 248 -13.13 23.84 23.89
N GLU A 249 -13.51 23.75 25.16
CA GLU A 249 -13.87 22.48 25.79
C GLU A 249 -15.13 21.83 25.21
N GLU A 250 -16.08 22.60 24.66
CA GLU A 250 -17.25 22.02 23.99
C GLU A 250 -16.86 21.30 22.70
N ALA A 251 -15.96 21.90 21.92
CA ALA A 251 -15.40 21.27 20.72
C ALA A 251 -14.61 19.99 21.07
N LYS A 252 -13.84 20.01 22.17
CA LYS A 252 -13.12 18.81 22.63
C LYS A 252 -14.06 17.70 23.09
N LYS A 253 -15.13 18.02 23.83
CA LYS A 253 -16.11 17.04 24.32
C LYS A 253 -16.80 16.27 23.20
N LEU A 254 -16.99 16.87 22.02
CA LEU A 254 -17.56 16.20 20.86
C LEU A 254 -16.72 15.00 20.39
N TYR A 255 -15.40 15.02 20.59
CA TYR A 255 -14.51 13.93 20.16
C TYR A 255 -13.91 13.13 21.31
N TYR A 256 -13.88 13.68 22.52
CA TYR A 256 -13.24 13.07 23.69
C TYR A 256 -14.20 13.04 24.90
N PRO A 257 -15.20 12.13 24.91
CA PRO A 257 -16.09 12.00 26.06
C PRO A 257 -15.32 11.55 27.30
N LYS A 258 -15.59 12.20 28.45
CA LYS A 258 -14.87 12.05 29.74
C LYS A 258 -14.85 10.63 30.34
N SER A 259 -15.62 9.67 29.82
CA SER A 259 -15.79 8.34 30.41
C SER A 259 -14.77 7.29 29.93
N VAL A 260 -13.81 7.66 29.09
CA VAL A 260 -12.77 6.73 28.61
C VAL A 260 -11.43 7.10 29.26
N PRO A 261 -10.80 6.21 30.05
CA PRO A 261 -9.44 6.42 30.53
C PRO A 261 -8.51 6.63 29.34
N GLN A 262 -7.81 7.76 29.28
CA GLN A 262 -6.95 8.07 28.14
C GLN A 262 -5.73 7.13 28.12
N PRO A 263 -5.52 6.32 27.06
CA PRO A 263 -4.20 5.80 26.77
C PRO A 263 -3.31 6.97 26.36
N LYS A 264 -2.06 6.99 26.81
CA LYS A 264 -1.14 8.13 26.59
C LYS A 264 -0.82 8.41 25.11
N THR A 265 -1.14 7.50 24.18
CA THR A 265 -1.21 7.79 22.74
C THR A 265 -2.07 6.75 22.03
N GLU A 266 -3.14 7.18 21.37
CA GLU A 266 -4.00 6.34 20.52
C GLU A 266 -4.00 6.88 19.09
N PHE A 267 -3.62 6.05 18.12
CA PHE A 267 -3.57 6.41 16.71
C PHE A 267 -4.73 5.75 15.96
N ILE A 268 -5.65 6.57 15.47
CA ILE A 268 -6.75 6.15 14.62
C ILE A 268 -6.23 6.14 13.19
N ARG A 269 -6.13 4.96 12.56
CA ARG A 269 -5.59 4.87 11.20
C ARG A 269 -6.66 4.89 10.12
N THR A 270 -7.81 4.26 10.36
CA THR A 270 -8.86 4.14 9.35
C THR A 270 -10.23 3.95 9.98
N ILE A 271 -11.23 4.63 9.41
CA ILE A 271 -12.65 4.45 9.73
C ILE A 271 -13.30 3.80 8.51
N VAL A 272 -13.98 2.67 8.72
CA VAL A 272 -14.71 1.93 7.69
C VAL A 272 -16.18 1.90 8.08
N ARG A 273 -17.06 2.43 7.22
CA ARG A 273 -18.50 2.54 7.52
C ARG A 273 -19.20 1.19 7.41
N SER A 274 -19.90 0.76 8.47
CA SER A 274 -20.58 -0.55 8.57
C SER A 274 -22.04 -0.51 8.11
N ASP A 275 -22.75 0.56 8.41
CA ASP A 275 -24.16 0.82 8.07
C ASP A 275 -24.51 2.28 8.49
N ASP A 276 -25.79 2.65 8.55
CA ASP A 276 -26.25 3.98 8.98
C ASP A 276 -26.20 4.21 10.49
N LYS A 277 -25.87 3.18 11.28
CA LYS A 277 -25.85 3.25 12.73
C LYS A 277 -24.45 3.07 13.32
N TYR A 278 -23.54 2.41 12.61
CA TYR A 278 -22.23 2.03 13.12
C TYR A 278 -21.09 2.27 12.13
N TYR A 279 -19.88 2.45 12.65
CA TYR A 279 -18.62 2.37 11.90
C TYR A 279 -17.62 1.48 12.62
N TYR A 280 -16.69 0.89 11.86
CA TYR A 280 -15.54 0.19 12.39
C TYR A 280 -14.32 1.12 12.37
N GLN A 281 -13.54 1.06 13.43
CA GLN A 281 -12.37 1.88 13.63
C GLN A 281 -11.16 0.99 13.89
N PHE A 282 -10.16 1.12 13.03
CA PHE A 282 -8.85 0.51 13.21
C PHE A 282 -8.00 1.46 14.05
N TYR A 283 -7.57 0.97 15.21
CA TYR A 283 -6.71 1.72 16.11
C TYR A 283 -5.41 0.97 16.36
N ASN A 284 -4.36 1.76 16.60
CA ASN A 284 -3.13 1.30 17.20
C ASN A 284 -2.91 2.12 18.48
N SER A 285 -2.89 1.48 19.64
CA SER A 285 -2.54 2.12 20.90
C SER A 285 -1.16 1.66 21.35
N GLY A 286 -0.35 2.62 21.81
CA GLY A 286 0.98 2.35 22.35
C GLY A 286 1.10 2.80 23.79
N ASN A 287 1.67 1.95 24.64
CA ASN A 287 2.11 2.37 25.97
C ASN A 287 3.56 2.85 25.91
N TYR A 288 3.77 4.02 26.51
CA TYR A 288 5.09 4.58 26.78
C TYR A 288 5.30 4.58 28.29
N GLU A 289 6.27 3.80 28.74
CA GLU A 289 6.79 3.83 30.11
C GLU A 289 8.26 4.31 30.03
N ASP A 290 8.60 5.33 30.82
CA ASP A 290 9.96 5.90 30.92
C ASP A 290 10.60 6.30 29.57
N GLY A 291 9.80 6.84 28.65
CA GLY A 291 10.27 7.29 27.35
C GLY A 291 10.61 6.16 26.37
N LYS A 292 10.38 4.90 26.76
CA LYS A 292 10.50 3.73 25.89
C LYS A 292 9.11 3.22 25.50
N GLN A 293 8.92 3.02 24.21
CA GLN A 293 7.70 2.46 23.66
C GLN A 293 7.73 0.94 23.90
N THR A 294 6.86 0.42 24.75
CA THR A 294 6.94 -0.98 25.21
C THR A 294 6.08 -1.93 24.37
N TYR A 295 4.91 -1.49 23.87
CA TYR A 295 4.01 -2.35 23.09
C TYR A 295 3.15 -1.57 22.07
N TYR A 296 2.83 -2.21 20.94
CA TYR A 296 1.74 -1.80 20.04
C TYR A 296 0.55 -2.75 20.22
N LYS A 297 -0.62 -2.20 20.51
CA LYS A 297 -1.88 -2.92 20.55
C LYS A 297 -2.69 -2.51 19.31
N TYR A 298 -2.96 -3.48 18.45
CA TYR A 298 -3.79 -3.29 17.26
C TYR A 298 -5.17 -3.86 17.53
N GLY A 299 -6.21 -3.12 17.18
CA GLY A 299 -7.57 -3.60 17.32
C GLY A 299 -8.55 -2.96 16.35
N ILE A 300 -9.72 -3.58 16.28
CA ILE A 300 -10.88 -3.09 15.55
C ILE A 300 -11.98 -2.86 16.57
N ARG A 301 -12.57 -1.67 16.57
CA ARG A 301 -13.77 -1.40 17.38
C ARG A 301 -14.96 -0.99 16.53
N LYS A 302 -16.14 -1.46 16.92
CA LYS A 302 -17.43 -1.05 16.37
C LYS A 302 -17.97 0.11 17.21
N VAL A 303 -18.21 1.25 16.57
CA VAL A 303 -18.63 2.48 17.22
C VAL A 303 -20.00 2.91 16.68
N GLU A 304 -20.90 3.30 17.55
CA GLU A 304 -22.20 3.87 17.16
C GLU A 304 -22.03 5.30 16.67
N GLN A 305 -22.53 5.60 15.46
CA GLN A 305 -22.31 6.87 14.76
C GLN A 305 -22.85 8.07 15.53
N VAL A 306 -24.06 7.95 16.08
CA VAL A 306 -24.76 9.06 16.76
C VAL A 306 -24.12 9.41 18.09
N THR A 307 -23.68 8.39 18.85
CA THR A 307 -23.27 8.56 20.25
C THR A 307 -21.76 8.51 20.43
N GLY A 308 -21.00 8.05 19.44
CA GLY A 308 -19.58 7.74 19.57
C GLY A 308 -19.30 6.57 20.54
N LYS A 309 -20.33 5.87 21.01
CA LYS A 309 -20.17 4.79 21.98
C LYS A 309 -19.50 3.58 21.33
N ILE A 310 -18.42 3.11 21.93
CA ILE A 310 -17.80 1.82 21.56
C ILE A 310 -18.76 0.72 21.97
N ILE A 311 -19.32 0.03 20.97
CA ILE A 311 -20.27 -1.06 21.17
C ILE A 311 -19.53 -2.37 21.39
N ARG A 312 -18.38 -2.53 20.71
CA ARG A 312 -17.53 -3.72 20.80
C ARG A 312 -16.11 -3.37 20.39
N GLU A 313 -15.14 -3.96 21.06
CA GLU A 313 -13.71 -3.87 20.74
C GLU A 313 -13.16 -5.28 20.58
N VAL A 314 -12.40 -5.52 19.52
CA VAL A 314 -11.71 -6.78 19.27
C VAL A 314 -10.22 -6.46 19.17
N ASP A 315 -9.48 -6.99 20.13
CA ASP A 315 -8.03 -6.91 20.16
C ASP A 315 -7.47 -7.90 19.15
N ILE A 316 -6.89 -7.40 18.06
CA ILE A 316 -6.24 -8.25 17.05
C ILE A 316 -4.94 -8.86 17.61
N SER A 317 -4.42 -8.34 18.73
CA SER A 317 -3.29 -8.91 19.44
C SER A 317 -3.60 -10.16 20.27
N SER A 318 -4.83 -10.72 20.24
CA SER A 318 -5.28 -11.72 21.24
C SER A 318 -5.39 -13.18 20.79
N SER A 319 -5.08 -13.54 19.55
CA SER A 319 -4.69 -14.93 19.25
C SER A 319 -3.45 -14.93 18.34
N GLN A 320 -2.30 -14.83 19.00
CA GLN A 320 -1.01 -15.17 18.41
C GLN A 320 -1.12 -16.47 17.59
N ASP A 321 -1.91 -17.43 18.05
CA ASP A 321 -2.12 -18.72 17.39
C ASP A 321 -2.80 -18.62 16.01
N ASP A 322 -3.79 -17.76 15.81
CA ASP A 322 -4.46 -17.63 14.50
C ASP A 322 -3.58 -16.88 13.49
N PHE A 323 -2.84 -15.87 13.97
CA PHE A 323 -1.84 -15.18 13.16
C PHE A 323 -0.69 -16.13 12.77
N LEU A 324 -0.16 -16.89 13.75
CA LEU A 324 0.86 -17.91 13.50
C LEU A 324 0.34 -19.00 12.56
N ALA A 325 -0.93 -19.41 12.65
CA ALA A 325 -1.50 -20.41 11.74
C ALA A 325 -1.70 -19.90 10.30
N VAL A 326 -1.99 -18.61 10.10
CA VAL A 326 -2.02 -18.00 8.76
C VAL A 326 -0.58 -17.83 8.24
N LEU A 327 0.34 -17.36 9.07
CA LEU A 327 1.75 -17.22 8.72
C LEU A 327 2.38 -18.57 8.35
N GLU A 328 2.05 -19.64 9.07
CA GLU A 328 2.55 -21.00 8.79
C GLU A 328 1.95 -21.56 7.50
N ARG A 329 0.70 -21.24 7.15
CA ARG A 329 0.13 -21.62 5.84
C ARG A 329 0.80 -20.88 4.68
N VAL A 330 1.10 -19.58 4.84
CA VAL A 330 1.85 -18.82 3.85
C VAL A 330 3.25 -19.41 3.69
N LYS A 331 3.95 -19.67 4.80
CA LYS A 331 5.26 -20.34 4.81
C LYS A 331 5.23 -21.74 4.20
N GLN A 332 4.17 -22.53 4.41
CA GLN A 332 4.02 -23.86 3.81
C GLN A 332 3.87 -23.80 2.28
N ASN A 333 3.10 -22.83 1.77
CA ASN A 333 3.00 -22.63 0.33
C ASN A 333 4.32 -22.09 -0.27
N GLU A 334 5.01 -21.21 0.44
CA GLU A 334 6.35 -20.73 0.08
C GLU A 334 7.40 -21.87 0.11
N GLN A 335 7.27 -22.84 1.01
CA GLN A 335 8.14 -24.02 1.07
C GLN A 335 8.04 -24.90 -0.17
N VAL A 336 6.86 -25.08 -0.77
CA VAL A 336 6.71 -25.92 -1.99
C VAL A 336 7.47 -25.28 -3.15
N ALA A 337 7.29 -23.99 -3.35
CA ALA A 337 7.96 -23.25 -4.42
C ALA A 337 9.48 -23.15 -4.16
N PHE A 338 9.90 -22.94 -2.91
CA PHE A 338 11.31 -22.95 -2.56
C PHE A 338 11.96 -24.35 -2.68
N LYS A 339 11.20 -25.43 -2.47
CA LYS A 339 11.68 -26.78 -2.75
C LYS A 339 11.96 -26.96 -4.24
N GLU A 340 11.09 -26.45 -5.11
CA GLU A 340 11.36 -26.40 -6.56
C GLU A 340 12.59 -25.53 -6.88
N PHE A 341 12.78 -24.41 -6.18
CA PHE A 341 14.02 -23.60 -6.27
C PHE A 341 15.27 -24.45 -6.08
N LYS A 342 15.31 -25.21 -4.98
CA LYS A 342 16.49 -25.98 -4.57
C LYS A 342 16.81 -27.11 -5.52
N ILE A 343 15.78 -27.75 -6.09
CA ILE A 343 15.93 -28.83 -7.07
C ILE A 343 16.48 -28.30 -8.40
N ASN A 344 16.19 -27.04 -8.72
CA ASN A 344 16.55 -26.42 -9.98
C ASN A 344 17.99 -25.89 -10.07
N PHE A 345 18.77 -25.96 -8.99
CA PHE A 345 20.20 -25.61 -9.01
C PHE A 345 21.07 -26.83 -8.85
N ASN A 346 21.91 -27.06 -9.85
CA ASN A 346 23.01 -27.99 -9.73
C ASN A 346 23.95 -27.52 -8.62
N GLN A 347 24.39 -28.47 -7.81
CA GLN A 347 25.46 -28.27 -6.85
C GLN A 347 26.74 -27.92 -7.63
N LEU A 348 27.36 -26.79 -7.30
CA LEU A 348 28.64 -26.43 -7.91
C LEU A 348 29.72 -27.39 -7.41
N PRO A 349 30.62 -27.86 -8.28
CA PRO A 349 31.79 -28.61 -7.84
C PRO A 349 32.66 -27.69 -6.99
N LEU A 350 33.04 -28.14 -5.79
CA LEU A 350 33.93 -27.38 -4.91
C LEU A 350 35.33 -28.03 -4.91
N PRO A 351 36.41 -27.26 -5.14
CA PRO A 351 36.43 -25.81 -5.39
C PRO A 351 35.84 -25.43 -6.76
N TYR A 352 35.16 -24.28 -6.80
CA TYR A 352 34.53 -23.75 -8.01
C TYR A 352 35.28 -22.50 -8.50
N SER A 353 35.78 -22.52 -9.74
CA SER A 353 36.31 -21.33 -10.41
C SER A 353 35.38 -20.93 -11.55
N PHE A 354 34.92 -19.68 -11.55
CA PHE A 354 34.01 -19.20 -12.58
C PHE A 354 34.73 -18.99 -13.92
N ASP A 355 34.31 -19.73 -14.94
CA ASP A 355 34.80 -19.60 -16.32
C ASP A 355 33.73 -18.98 -17.21
N TYR A 356 34.03 -17.81 -17.77
CA TYR A 356 33.15 -17.05 -18.65
C TYR A 356 32.79 -17.80 -19.94
N ASN A 357 33.60 -18.76 -20.38
CA ASN A 357 33.37 -19.47 -21.64
C ASN A 357 32.42 -20.67 -21.48
N SER A 358 32.32 -21.21 -20.27
CA SER A 358 31.51 -22.41 -19.96
C SER A 358 30.41 -22.13 -18.94
N ALA A 359 30.30 -20.89 -18.45
CA ALA A 359 29.27 -20.50 -17.50
C ALA A 359 27.87 -20.77 -18.07
N SER A 360 27.15 -21.66 -17.39
CA SER A 360 25.71 -21.79 -17.53
C SER A 360 25.05 -21.10 -16.34
N ALA A 361 23.94 -20.41 -16.61
CA ALA A 361 23.16 -19.78 -15.57
C ALA A 361 21.69 -19.83 -15.96
N ARG A 362 20.82 -19.93 -14.96
CA ARG A 362 19.37 -19.98 -15.15
C ARG A 362 18.75 -18.67 -14.71
N GLU A 363 17.88 -18.09 -15.52
CA GLU A 363 17.12 -16.89 -15.15
C GLU A 363 16.18 -17.23 -13.98
N ILE A 364 16.28 -16.47 -12.89
CA ILE A 364 15.53 -16.72 -11.64
C ILE A 364 14.43 -15.69 -11.37
N GLN A 365 14.30 -14.66 -12.20
CA GLN A 365 13.28 -13.61 -12.02
C GLN A 365 11.86 -14.10 -12.25
N THR A 366 11.68 -15.19 -13.00
CA THR A 366 10.36 -15.80 -13.25
C THR A 366 9.89 -16.66 -12.08
N ILE A 367 10.71 -16.83 -11.05
CA ILE A 367 10.41 -17.68 -9.89
C ILE A 367 9.66 -16.84 -8.84
N PRO A 368 8.39 -17.16 -8.51
CA PRO A 368 7.48 -16.26 -7.80
C PRO A 368 7.90 -15.76 -6.40
N PHE A 369 8.79 -16.48 -5.71
CA PHE A 369 9.16 -16.19 -4.32
C PHE A 369 10.56 -15.58 -4.14
N VAL A 370 11.34 -15.39 -5.22
CA VAL A 370 12.63 -14.70 -5.09
C VAL A 370 12.35 -13.21 -4.90
N LYS A 371 12.01 -12.82 -3.67
CA LYS A 371 11.89 -11.41 -3.26
C LYS A 371 13.30 -10.84 -3.19
N PHE A 372 13.76 -10.25 -4.30
CA PHE A 372 15.09 -9.65 -4.39
C PHE A 372 15.21 -8.48 -3.40
N GLY A 373 15.93 -8.70 -2.29
CA GLY A 373 16.12 -7.72 -1.22
C GLY A 373 16.97 -6.49 -1.60
N SER A 374 17.47 -6.43 -2.82
CA SER A 374 18.07 -5.23 -3.41
C SER A 374 17.57 -5.12 -4.84
N HIS A 375 16.85 -4.04 -5.14
CA HIS A 375 16.27 -3.77 -6.46
C HIS A 375 17.27 -4.11 -7.58
N PRO A 376 17.01 -5.12 -8.42
CA PRO A 376 17.66 -5.17 -9.72
C PRO A 376 17.49 -3.78 -10.34
N SER A 377 18.58 -3.17 -10.80
CA SER A 377 18.50 -1.90 -11.51
C SER A 377 17.51 -2.08 -12.66
N VAL A 378 16.68 -1.08 -12.95
CA VAL A 378 15.64 -1.20 -13.99
C VAL A 378 16.29 -1.69 -15.29
N GLY A 379 15.83 -2.84 -15.79
CA GLY A 379 16.40 -3.51 -16.97
C GLY A 379 17.48 -4.55 -16.70
N SER A 380 17.81 -4.86 -15.44
CA SER A 380 18.71 -5.96 -15.11
C SER A 380 17.98 -7.30 -15.01
N LYS A 381 18.63 -8.35 -15.50
CA LYS A 381 18.19 -9.75 -15.39
C LYS A 381 18.98 -10.45 -14.30
N GLU A 382 18.34 -11.31 -13.52
CA GLU A 382 19.00 -12.07 -12.46
C GLU A 382 19.08 -13.54 -12.84
N PHE A 383 20.28 -14.10 -12.74
CA PHE A 383 20.57 -15.48 -13.03
C PHE A 383 21.18 -16.14 -11.79
N ALA A 384 20.88 -17.42 -11.58
CA ALA A 384 21.61 -18.26 -10.65
C ALA A 384 22.53 -19.20 -11.44
N ILE A 385 23.79 -19.21 -11.04
CA ILE A 385 24.84 -20.02 -11.65
C ILE A 385 24.82 -21.42 -11.05
N GLY A 386 24.66 -21.52 -9.73
CA GLY A 386 24.50 -22.81 -9.06
C GLY A 386 24.47 -22.70 -7.54
N LYS A 387 24.16 -23.83 -6.91
CA LYS A 387 24.11 -23.95 -5.45
C LYS A 387 25.52 -24.18 -4.92
N ILE A 388 25.92 -23.38 -3.92
CA ILE A 388 27.20 -23.54 -3.22
C ILE A 388 27.04 -24.57 -2.10
N MET A 389 26.00 -24.47 -1.29
CA MET A 389 25.69 -25.44 -0.24
C MET A 389 24.25 -25.29 0.27
N ASP A 390 23.74 -26.36 0.88
CA ASP A 390 22.51 -26.35 1.69
C ASP A 390 22.82 -25.94 3.14
N CYS A 391 21.91 -25.21 3.78
CA CYS A 391 22.00 -24.86 5.20
C CYS A 391 21.22 -25.84 6.08
N TYR A 392 21.66 -25.99 7.33
CA TYR A 392 21.06 -26.92 8.30
C TYR A 392 19.61 -26.60 8.64
N ASP A 393 19.24 -25.32 8.62
CA ASP A 393 17.88 -24.82 8.85
C ASP A 393 16.94 -25.02 7.64
N GLY A 394 17.45 -25.57 6.54
CA GLY A 394 16.75 -25.75 5.28
C GLY A 394 17.01 -24.65 4.25
N GLY A 395 17.75 -23.60 4.61
CA GLY A 395 18.19 -22.54 3.70
C GLY A 395 19.17 -23.02 2.63
N VAL A 396 19.64 -22.10 1.80
CA VAL A 396 20.57 -22.37 0.70
C VAL A 396 21.47 -21.18 0.41
N ILE A 397 22.72 -21.46 0.08
CA ILE A 397 23.68 -20.46 -0.39
C ILE A 397 23.88 -20.67 -1.89
N VAL A 398 23.63 -19.62 -2.67
CA VAL A 398 23.60 -19.66 -4.14
C VAL A 398 24.55 -18.62 -4.71
N LEU A 399 25.28 -19.00 -5.76
CA LEU A 399 26.02 -18.07 -6.60
C LEU A 399 25.07 -17.49 -7.65
N THR A 400 24.92 -16.17 -7.67
CA THR A 400 24.03 -15.46 -8.58
C THR A 400 24.77 -14.41 -9.40
N MET A 401 24.18 -14.01 -10.52
CA MET A 401 24.68 -13.00 -11.43
C MET A 401 23.54 -12.04 -11.83
N SER A 402 23.72 -10.75 -11.61
CA SER A 402 22.86 -9.69 -12.15
C SER A 402 23.46 -9.16 -13.44
N PHE A 403 22.69 -9.14 -14.51
CA PHE A 403 23.13 -8.74 -15.84
C PHE A 403 22.37 -7.51 -16.30
N THR A 404 23.10 -6.44 -16.66
CA THR A 404 22.52 -5.21 -17.20
C THR A 404 23.11 -4.94 -18.58
N GLN A 405 22.24 -4.75 -19.58
CA GLN A 405 22.64 -4.41 -20.95
C GLN A 405 22.42 -2.92 -21.22
N GLY A 406 23.51 -2.19 -21.42
CA GLY A 406 23.51 -0.82 -21.94
C GLY A 406 23.64 -0.78 -23.46
N ALA A 407 23.60 0.44 -24.02
CA ALA A 407 23.70 0.65 -25.47
C ALA A 407 25.04 0.21 -26.06
N SER A 408 26.14 0.36 -25.30
CA SER A 408 27.51 0.03 -25.74
C SER A 408 28.27 -0.90 -24.79
N SER A 409 27.67 -1.27 -23.66
CA SER A 409 28.32 -2.09 -22.63
C SER A 409 27.36 -3.11 -22.01
N GLN A 410 27.92 -4.22 -21.55
CA GLN A 410 27.22 -5.22 -20.75
C GLN A 410 27.91 -5.33 -19.40
N THR A 411 27.15 -5.22 -18.31
CA THR A 411 27.68 -5.34 -16.95
C THR A 411 27.09 -6.57 -16.28
N SER A 412 27.95 -7.44 -15.75
CA SER A 412 27.57 -8.60 -14.95
C SER A 412 28.09 -8.44 -13.53
N HIS A 413 27.22 -8.36 -12.53
CA HIS A 413 27.58 -8.36 -11.11
C HIS A 413 27.37 -9.74 -10.51
N PHE A 414 28.34 -10.24 -9.74
CA PHE A 414 28.29 -11.55 -9.12
C PHE A 414 28.02 -11.44 -7.63
N TYR A 415 27.13 -12.27 -7.09
CA TYR A 415 26.80 -12.26 -5.68
C TYR A 415 26.76 -13.68 -5.11
N ILE A 416 27.26 -13.85 -3.88
CA ILE A 416 26.87 -14.98 -3.04
C ILE A 416 25.68 -14.54 -2.21
N ARG A 417 24.56 -15.24 -2.35
CA ARG A 417 23.31 -14.94 -1.66
C ARG A 417 22.91 -16.11 -0.76
N GLN A 418 22.53 -15.80 0.47
CA GLN A 418 21.98 -16.74 1.42
C GLN A 418 20.47 -16.54 1.48
N TYR A 419 19.72 -17.62 1.24
CA TYR A 419 18.28 -17.64 1.38
C TYR A 419 17.89 -18.56 2.54
N ASP A 420 16.86 -18.19 3.29
CA ASP A 420 16.29 -19.05 4.33
C ASP A 420 15.49 -20.21 3.72
N LYS A 421 14.95 -21.09 4.57
CA LYS A 421 14.09 -22.21 4.15
C LYS A 421 12.77 -21.83 3.46
N TYR A 422 12.43 -20.55 3.40
CA TYR A 422 11.25 -20.00 2.76
C TYR A 422 11.61 -19.23 1.46
N GLY A 423 12.89 -19.14 1.12
CA GLY A 423 13.36 -18.39 -0.04
C GLY A 423 13.50 -16.89 0.17
N LEU A 424 13.45 -16.42 1.42
CA LEU A 424 13.73 -15.03 1.75
C LEU A 424 15.24 -14.80 1.77
N LEU A 425 15.69 -13.73 1.10
CA LEU A 425 17.09 -13.32 1.07
C LEU A 425 17.53 -12.83 2.47
N ILE A 426 18.42 -13.56 3.13
CA ILE A 426 18.99 -13.21 4.44
C ILE A 426 20.23 -12.32 4.28
N ASP A 427 21.16 -12.72 3.42
CA ASP A 427 22.44 -12.03 3.21
C ASP A 427 22.84 -12.05 1.74
N SER A 428 23.60 -11.05 1.32
CA SER A 428 24.12 -10.91 -0.04
C SER A 428 25.50 -10.27 -0.02
N LYS A 429 26.50 -10.97 -0.56
CA LYS A 429 27.88 -10.50 -0.69
C LYS A 429 28.23 -10.31 -2.16
N ASP A 430 28.58 -9.07 -2.52
CA ASP A 430 29.07 -8.72 -3.87
C ASP A 430 30.48 -9.29 -4.09
N LEU A 431 30.61 -10.23 -5.03
CA LEU A 431 31.86 -10.85 -5.47
C LEU A 431 32.55 -10.10 -6.58
N GLY A 432 31.98 -9.01 -7.10
CA GLY A 432 32.57 -8.15 -8.11
C GLY A 432 31.71 -8.00 -9.36
N LYS A 433 32.23 -7.22 -10.31
CA LYS A 433 31.56 -6.98 -11.60
C LYS A 433 32.49 -7.19 -12.78
N THR A 434 31.91 -7.57 -13.90
CA THR A 434 32.56 -7.71 -15.19
C THR A 434 31.87 -6.80 -16.19
N ILE A 435 32.66 -6.03 -16.93
CA ILE A 435 32.18 -5.06 -17.92
C ILE A 435 32.72 -5.48 -19.28
N LYS A 436 31.82 -5.72 -20.23
CA LYS A 436 32.14 -6.01 -21.63
C LYS A 436 31.78 -4.80 -22.49
N GLN A 437 32.73 -4.28 -23.26
CA GLN A 437 32.56 -3.12 -24.15
C GLN A 437 33.38 -3.33 -25.42
N GLY A 438 32.85 -2.92 -26.58
CA GLY A 438 33.59 -2.98 -27.85
C GLY A 438 34.06 -4.38 -28.28
N GLY A 439 33.38 -5.45 -27.82
CA GLY A 439 33.76 -6.84 -28.10
C GLY A 439 34.78 -7.45 -27.13
N GLY A 440 35.43 -6.64 -26.29
CA GLY A 440 36.36 -7.07 -25.25
C GLY A 440 35.81 -6.90 -23.83
N PHE A 441 36.58 -7.33 -22.83
CA PHE A 441 36.28 -7.08 -21.42
C PHE A 441 37.14 -5.93 -20.90
N ASP A 442 36.48 -4.85 -20.47
CA ASP A 442 37.13 -3.70 -19.82
C ASP A 442 37.48 -4.01 -18.36
N GLN A 443 36.67 -4.84 -17.72
CA GLN A 443 36.89 -5.32 -16.35
C GLN A 443 36.46 -6.78 -16.27
N ILE A 444 37.30 -7.66 -15.71
CA ILE A 444 36.96 -9.06 -15.45
C ILE A 444 37.12 -9.35 -13.96
N THR A 445 36.05 -9.85 -13.35
CA THR A 445 36.10 -10.45 -12.01
C THR A 445 36.33 -11.95 -12.13
N ARG A 446 37.41 -12.46 -11.56
CA ARG A 446 37.69 -13.89 -11.41
C ARG A 446 37.51 -14.27 -9.95
N PHE A 447 36.80 -15.34 -9.65
CA PHE A 447 36.67 -15.79 -8.26
C PHE A 447 36.73 -17.31 -8.17
N THR A 448 37.28 -17.77 -7.05
CA THR A 448 37.28 -19.17 -6.64
C THR A 448 36.52 -19.30 -5.34
N ILE A 449 35.62 -20.29 -5.27
CA ILE A 449 34.88 -20.65 -4.06
C ILE A 449 35.42 -21.97 -3.55
N GLU A 450 35.90 -21.98 -2.31
CA GLU A 450 36.50 -23.12 -1.64
C GLU A 450 35.62 -23.55 -0.45
N PRO A 451 35.49 -24.87 -0.19
CA PRO A 451 34.74 -25.36 0.95
C PRO A 451 35.49 -25.05 2.26
N MET A 452 34.75 -24.75 3.33
CA MET A 452 35.27 -24.68 4.71
C MET A 452 34.48 -25.63 5.60
N ASN A 453 35.05 -26.04 6.75
CA ASN A 453 34.42 -27.00 7.69
C ASN A 453 32.96 -26.67 8.08
N ARG A 454 32.54 -25.40 8.03
CA ARG A 454 31.15 -24.95 8.30
C ARG A 454 30.68 -23.85 7.34
N GLY A 455 31.14 -23.86 6.10
CA GLY A 455 30.77 -22.81 5.15
C GLY A 455 31.58 -22.81 3.88
N TYR A 456 31.83 -21.63 3.37
CA TYR A 456 32.64 -21.38 2.18
C TYR A 456 33.62 -20.23 2.43
N SER A 457 34.74 -20.28 1.74
CA SER A 457 35.56 -19.11 1.45
C SER A 457 35.41 -18.78 -0.02
N ALA A 458 35.31 -17.50 -0.37
CA ALA A 458 35.38 -17.06 -1.74
C ALA A 458 36.49 -16.03 -1.88
N VAL A 459 37.44 -16.29 -2.76
CA VAL A 459 38.51 -15.36 -3.11
C VAL A 459 38.17 -14.74 -4.44
N ALA A 460 37.80 -13.46 -4.43
CA ALA A 460 37.57 -12.69 -5.64
C ALA A 460 38.82 -11.88 -5.98
N ARG A 461 39.25 -11.95 -7.24
CA ARG A 461 40.30 -11.13 -7.84
C ARG A 461 39.73 -10.41 -9.05
N TRP A 462 39.96 -9.12 -9.15
CA TRP A 462 39.53 -8.33 -10.30
C TRP A 462 40.72 -7.66 -10.97
N GLU A 463 40.80 -7.86 -12.28
CA GLU A 463 41.81 -7.30 -13.15
C GLU A 463 41.26 -6.00 -13.75
N MET A 464 41.81 -4.86 -13.34
CA MET A 464 41.44 -3.54 -13.85
C MET A 464 42.63 -2.92 -14.56
N GLY A 465 42.83 -3.21 -15.85
CA GLY A 465 43.76 -2.54 -16.79
C GLY A 465 45.27 -2.53 -16.45
N LYS A 466 45.67 -2.25 -15.21
CA LYS A 466 47.04 -2.16 -14.69
C LYS A 466 47.22 -2.66 -13.25
N GLY A 467 46.21 -3.26 -12.62
CA GLY A 467 46.31 -3.76 -11.25
C GLY A 467 45.38 -4.91 -10.93
N VAL A 468 45.83 -5.78 -10.01
CA VAL A 468 45.03 -6.86 -9.42
C VAL A 468 44.68 -6.43 -8.00
N GLN A 469 43.39 -6.36 -7.70
CA GLN A 469 42.94 -6.30 -6.30
C GLN A 469 42.31 -7.65 -5.95
N GLN A 470 42.55 -8.10 -4.72
CA GLN A 470 42.00 -9.33 -4.17
C GLN A 470 41.16 -9.01 -2.95
N LYS A 471 40.00 -9.66 -2.84
CA LYS A 471 39.16 -9.62 -1.65
C LYS A 471 38.75 -11.03 -1.25
N ASN A 472 38.93 -11.33 0.02
CA ASN A 472 38.56 -12.60 0.60
C ASN A 472 37.20 -12.44 1.29
N TYR A 473 36.30 -13.36 1.00
CA TYR A 473 35.01 -13.50 1.63
C TYR A 473 34.99 -14.82 2.37
N ALA A 474 34.39 -14.82 3.56
CA ALA A 474 34.02 -16.03 4.27
C ALA A 474 32.55 -15.91 4.62
N GLY A 475 31.82 -16.99 4.44
CA GLY A 475 30.42 -17.08 4.81
C GLY A 475 30.08 -18.52 5.12
N GLY A 476 28.95 -18.71 5.77
CA GLY A 476 28.49 -20.03 6.14
C GLY A 476 27.05 -19.94 6.57
N CYS A 477 26.44 -21.11 6.72
CA CYS A 477 25.16 -21.24 7.36
C CYS A 477 25.40 -21.10 8.87
N ASN A 478 25.51 -19.85 9.34
CA ASN A 478 25.50 -19.57 10.76
C ASN A 478 24.04 -19.56 11.25
N ASP A 479 23.79 -20.22 12.38
CA ASP A 479 22.51 -20.20 13.10
C ASP A 479 22.07 -18.79 13.52
#